data_AF-A0A820CRD5-F1
#
_entry.id   AF-A0A820CRD5-F1
#
_cell.length_a   1.000
_cell.length_b   1.000
_cell.length_c   1.000
_cell.angle_alpha   90.00
_cell.angle_beta   90.00
_cell.angle_gamma   90.00
#
_symmetry.space_group_name_H-M   'P 1'
#
loop_
_entity.id
_entity.type
_entity.pdbx_description
1 polymer ?
#
loop_
_entity_poly.entity_id
_entity_poly.type
_entity_poly.pdbx_seq_one_letter_code
_entity_poly.pdbx_strand_id
1 'polypeptide(L)'
;NIKHIQYNNTIQQIKTSKNLLQQSVLQPCANYTYFEALDSVVENSKRLGEAMTHIASASKNTNHQLFIQAVHDASKAVCRLVESSAQASYLVGISEVTSTKETEAIVDQLLFNRFVTAIRHACSDLSNPSIDQND
;
A
#
# COMPACT_ATOMS: atom_id res chain seq x y z
N ASN A 1 -19.77 15.59 2.39
CA ASN A 1 -19.44 14.56 3.41
C ASN A 1 -18.42 13.54 2.88
N ILE A 2 -18.66 12.87 1.74
CA ILE A 2 -17.75 11.87 1.13
C ILE A 2 -16.30 12.35 0.90
N LYS A 3 -16.11 13.61 0.45
CA LYS A 3 -14.76 14.17 0.18
C LYS A 3 -13.89 14.32 1.43
N HIS A 4 -14.49 14.62 2.58
CA HIS A 4 -13.77 14.74 3.85
C HIS A 4 -13.36 13.35 4.40
N ILE A 5 -14.17 12.33 4.11
CA ILE A 5 -13.85 10.93 4.41
C ILE A 5 -12.67 10.46 3.57
N GLN A 6 -12.64 10.76 2.26
CA GLN A 6 -11.49 10.46 1.41
C GLN A 6 -10.19 11.10 1.91
N TYR A 7 -10.23 12.38 2.29
CA TYR A 7 -9.06 13.09 2.83
C TYR A 7 -8.53 12.44 4.11
N ASN A 8 -9.42 12.12 5.07
CA ASN A 8 -9.03 11.44 6.31
C ASN A 8 -8.46 10.04 6.03
N ASN A 9 -9.02 9.32 5.06
CA ASN A 9 -8.51 8.01 4.64
C ASN A 9 -7.10 8.12 4.03
N THR A 10 -6.85 9.15 3.22
CA THR A 10 -5.52 9.43 2.64
C THR A 10 -4.48 9.73 3.72
N ILE A 11 -4.82 10.60 4.69
CA ILE A 11 -3.94 10.87 5.85
C ILE A 11 -3.64 9.60 6.63
N GLN A 12 -4.66 8.74 6.82
CA GLN A 12 -4.50 7.50 7.55
C GLN A 12 -3.62 6.49 6.79
N GLN A 13 -3.73 6.42 5.46
CA GLN A 13 -2.84 5.58 4.64
C GLN A 13 -1.38 5.97 4.83
N ILE A 14 -1.06 7.27 4.78
CA ILE A 14 0.31 7.77 5.00
C ILE A 14 0.82 7.37 6.40
N LYS A 15 -0.03 7.50 7.43
CA LYS A 15 0.33 7.10 8.80
C LYS A 15 0.62 5.60 8.91
N THR A 16 -0.17 4.76 8.25
CA THR A 16 0.04 3.31 8.25
C THR A 16 1.30 2.90 7.46
N SER A 17 1.62 3.60 6.36
CA SER A 17 2.87 3.38 5.62
C SER A 17 4.12 3.61 6.47
N LYS A 18 4.07 4.52 7.44
CA LYS A 18 5.16 4.70 8.42
C LYS A 18 5.41 3.42 9.24
N ASN A 19 4.36 2.70 9.63
CA ASN A 19 4.50 1.44 10.37
C ASN A 19 5.12 0.33 9.50
N LEU A 20 4.83 0.32 8.19
CA LEU A 20 5.46 -0.61 7.25
C LEU A 20 6.98 -0.41 7.20
N LEU A 21 7.47 0.83 7.21
CA LEU A 21 8.92 1.12 7.29
C LEU A 21 9.57 0.64 8.58
N GLN A 22 8.81 0.51 9.68
CA GLN A 22 9.33 0.01 10.95
C GLN A 22 9.34 -1.52 11.01
N GLN A 23 8.50 -2.20 10.21
CA GLN A 23 8.39 -3.66 10.15
C GLN A 23 9.09 -4.29 8.94
N SER A 24 9.46 -3.50 7.93
CA SER A 24 9.92 -3.94 6.60
C SER A 24 11.24 -4.71 6.57
N VAL A 25 11.87 -4.98 7.71
CA VAL A 25 13.13 -5.75 7.75
C VAL A 25 12.87 -7.25 7.71
N LEU A 26 11.66 -7.72 8.05
CA LEU A 26 11.41 -9.15 8.26
C LEU A 26 10.73 -9.87 7.08
N GLN A 27 10.05 -9.16 6.18
CA GLN A 27 9.29 -9.78 5.08
C GLN A 27 9.34 -8.95 3.78
N PRO A 28 9.35 -9.60 2.61
CA PRO A 28 9.31 -8.91 1.33
C PRO A 28 7.98 -8.16 1.16
N CYS A 29 8.07 -6.90 0.73
CA CYS A 29 6.90 -6.02 0.55
C CYS A 29 6.38 -6.06 -0.91
N ALA A 30 7.21 -6.49 -1.86
CA ALA A 30 6.87 -6.57 -3.28
C ALA A 30 7.76 -7.60 -4.00
N ASN A 31 7.33 -8.10 -5.17
CA ASN A 31 8.11 -9.06 -5.97
C ASN A 31 9.16 -8.38 -6.88
N TYR A 32 9.75 -7.27 -6.45
CA TYR A 32 10.78 -6.58 -7.22
C TYR A 32 12.18 -7.11 -6.90
N THR A 33 13.04 -7.13 -7.91
CA THR A 33 14.49 -7.18 -7.73
C THR A 33 15.03 -5.85 -7.19
N TYR A 34 16.28 -5.82 -6.73
CA TYR A 34 16.88 -4.63 -6.12
C TYR A 34 16.89 -3.42 -7.07
N PHE A 35 17.27 -3.63 -8.33
CA PHE A 35 17.33 -2.57 -9.32
C PHE A 35 15.94 -2.10 -9.75
N GLU A 36 14.95 -3.00 -9.86
CA GLU A 36 13.56 -2.61 -10.13
C GLU A 36 12.94 -1.83 -8.96
N ALA A 37 13.28 -2.21 -7.73
CA ALA A 37 12.88 -1.46 -6.54
C ALA A 37 13.51 -0.06 -6.53
N LEU A 38 14.78 0.06 -6.93
CA LEU A 38 15.48 1.35 -7.04
C LEU A 38 14.86 2.24 -8.14
N ASP A 39 14.60 1.68 -9.33
CA ASP A 39 13.93 2.39 -10.42
C ASP A 39 12.54 2.86 -10.00
N SER A 40 11.80 2.03 -9.27
CA SER A 40 10.51 2.38 -8.69
C SER A 40 10.64 3.51 -7.65
N VAL A 41 11.68 3.51 -6.81
CA VAL A 41 11.94 4.63 -5.88
C VAL A 41 12.17 5.93 -6.64
N VAL A 42 12.98 5.90 -7.70
CA VAL A 42 13.28 7.09 -8.53
C VAL A 42 12.00 7.63 -9.20
N GLU A 43 11.22 6.75 -9.83
CA GLU A 43 9.99 7.14 -10.52
C GLU A 43 8.95 7.70 -9.54
N ASN A 44 8.73 7.05 -8.39
CA ASN A 44 7.78 7.55 -7.40
C ASN A 44 8.27 8.84 -6.71
N SER A 45 9.58 9.05 -6.57
CA SER A 45 10.14 10.32 -6.08
C SER A 45 9.82 11.48 -7.03
N LYS A 46 9.95 11.26 -8.33
CA LYS A 46 9.59 12.24 -9.36
C LYS A 46 8.10 12.58 -9.29
N ARG A 47 7.24 11.56 -9.27
CA ARG A 47 5.77 11.73 -9.19
C ARG A 47 5.34 12.46 -7.92
N LEU A 48 6.02 12.22 -6.79
CA LEU A 48 5.79 12.96 -5.56
C LEU A 48 6.15 14.45 -5.73
N GLY A 49 7.29 14.77 -6.35
CA GLY A 49 7.69 16.16 -6.62
C GLY A 49 6.69 16.91 -7.51
N GLU A 50 6.20 16.25 -8.57
CA GLU A 50 5.15 16.79 -9.44
C GLU A 50 3.85 17.01 -8.66
N ALA A 51 3.42 16.04 -7.87
CA ALA A 51 2.22 16.16 -7.04
C ALA A 51 2.33 17.28 -6.00
N MET A 52 3.48 17.45 -5.35
CA MET A 52 3.73 18.56 -4.43
C MET A 52 3.68 19.92 -5.12
N THR A 53 4.17 20.01 -6.36
CA THR A 53 4.07 21.22 -7.18
C THR A 53 2.61 21.53 -7.51
N HIS A 54 1.82 20.51 -7.85
CA HIS A 54 0.36 20.65 -8.07
C HIS A 54 -0.39 21.05 -6.79
N ILE A 55 0.01 20.54 -5.62
CA ILE A 55 -0.56 20.97 -4.33
C ILE A 55 -0.30 22.46 -4.10
N ALA A 56 0.95 22.92 -4.30
CA ALA A 56 1.33 24.30 -4.11
C ALA A 56 0.57 25.24 -5.06
N SER A 57 0.45 24.86 -6.33
CA SER A 57 -0.27 25.66 -7.32
C SER A 57 -1.78 25.67 -7.08
N ALA A 58 -2.39 24.53 -6.72
CA ALA A 58 -3.81 24.43 -6.41
C ALA A 58 -4.19 25.21 -5.14
N SER A 59 -3.30 25.21 -4.13
CA SER A 59 -3.46 26.01 -2.91
C SER A 59 -3.44 27.51 -3.21
N LYS A 60 -2.47 27.97 -4.01
CA LYS A 60 -2.35 29.38 -4.42
C LYS A 60 -3.59 29.88 -5.17
N ASN A 61 -4.20 29.02 -5.99
CA ASN A 61 -5.37 29.35 -6.80
C ASN A 61 -6.71 29.05 -6.10
N THR A 62 -6.69 28.73 -4.79
CA THR A 62 -7.87 28.35 -3.98
C THR A 62 -8.75 27.25 -4.60
N ASN A 63 -8.19 26.44 -5.50
CA ASN A 63 -8.91 25.38 -6.19
C ASN A 63 -8.90 24.11 -5.35
N HIS A 64 -9.94 23.99 -4.51
CA HIS A 64 -10.09 22.87 -3.58
C HIS A 64 -10.19 21.51 -4.26
N GLN A 65 -10.73 21.42 -5.48
CA GLN A 65 -10.84 20.14 -6.19
C GLN A 65 -9.47 19.63 -6.65
N LEU A 66 -8.69 20.51 -7.30
CA LEU A 66 -7.33 20.18 -7.72
C LEU A 66 -6.41 19.92 -6.53
N PHE A 67 -6.60 20.66 -5.42
CA PHE A 67 -5.83 20.43 -4.20
C PHE A 67 -6.06 19.03 -3.64
N ILE A 68 -7.31 18.58 -3.52
CA ILE A 68 -7.64 17.23 -3.01
C ILE A 68 -7.06 16.15 -3.92
N GLN A 69 -7.16 16.32 -5.25
CA GLN A 69 -6.59 15.38 -6.20
C GLN A 69 -5.07 15.31 -6.08
N ALA A 70 -4.39 16.45 -6.01
CA ALA A 70 -2.94 16.51 -5.88
C ALA A 70 -2.44 15.91 -4.55
N VAL A 71 -3.17 16.11 -3.44
CA VAL A 71 -2.88 15.46 -2.15
C VAL A 71 -3.04 13.94 -2.24
N HIS A 72 -4.08 13.46 -2.92
CA HIS A 72 -4.27 12.03 -3.12
C HIS A 72 -3.16 11.41 -3.98
N ASP A 73 -2.75 12.09 -5.05
CA ASP A 73 -1.67 11.62 -5.92
C ASP A 73 -0.33 11.61 -5.18
N ALA A 74 -0.06 12.64 -4.36
CA ALA A 74 1.11 12.68 -3.47
C ALA A 74 1.09 11.51 -2.47
N SER A 75 -0.05 11.22 -1.85
CA SER A 75 -0.17 10.09 -0.93
C SER A 75 0.10 8.76 -1.60
N LYS A 76 -0.41 8.54 -2.82
CA LYS A 76 -0.13 7.32 -3.59
C LYS A 76 1.36 7.18 -3.92
N ALA A 77 2.00 8.28 -4.32
CA ALA A 77 3.43 8.31 -4.59
C ALA A 77 4.25 7.98 -3.33
N VAL A 78 3.87 8.53 -2.17
CA VAL A 78 4.50 8.23 -0.87
C VAL A 78 4.34 6.75 -0.51
N CYS A 79 3.14 6.17 -0.60
CA CYS A 79 2.94 4.76 -0.28
C CYS A 79 3.82 3.84 -1.14
N ARG A 80 3.85 4.09 -2.46
CA ARG A 80 4.66 3.31 -3.39
C ARG A 80 6.16 3.48 -3.20
N LEU A 81 6.59 4.70 -2.86
CA LEU A 81 7.98 4.99 -2.54
C LEU A 81 8.41 4.23 -1.28
N VAL A 82 7.55 4.21 -0.26
CA VAL A 82 7.76 3.43 0.97
C VAL A 82 7.86 1.93 0.67
N GLU A 83 6.94 1.37 -0.11
CA GLU A 83 6.95 -0.05 -0.50
C GLU A 83 8.22 -0.43 -1.26
N SER A 84 8.63 0.40 -2.23
CA SER A 84 9.82 0.14 -3.05
C SER A 84 11.11 0.28 -2.24
N SER A 85 11.17 1.28 -1.35
CA SER A 85 12.31 1.45 -0.44
C SER A 85 12.41 0.32 0.58
N ALA A 86 11.28 -0.13 1.12
CA ALA A 86 11.21 -1.28 2.02
C ALA A 86 11.75 -2.54 1.35
N GLN A 87 11.33 -2.81 0.10
CA GLN A 87 11.81 -3.94 -0.68
C GLN A 87 13.32 -3.87 -0.95
N ALA A 88 13.84 -2.70 -1.34
CA ALA A 88 15.29 -2.54 -1.55
C ALA A 88 16.08 -2.79 -0.27
N SER A 89 15.61 -2.27 0.88
CA SER A 89 16.24 -2.50 2.18
C SER A 89 16.19 -3.96 2.61
N TYR A 90 15.08 -4.66 2.38
CA TYR A 90 14.96 -6.10 2.64
C TYR A 90 15.98 -6.90 1.82
N LEU A 91 16.09 -6.62 0.52
CA LEU A 91 17.05 -7.28 -0.37
C LEU A 91 18.51 -7.03 0.04
N VAL A 92 18.83 -5.83 0.53
CA VAL A 92 20.15 -5.53 1.10
C VAL A 92 20.38 -6.34 2.39
N GLY A 93 19.40 -6.40 3.29
CA GLY A 93 19.51 -7.11 4.57
C GLY A 93 19.65 -8.63 4.44
N ILE A 94 19.04 -9.26 3.43
CA ILE A 94 19.22 -10.70 3.15
C ILE A 94 20.49 -11.01 2.35
N SER A 95 21.17 -9.99 1.83
CA SER A 95 22.43 -10.15 1.07
C SER A 95 23.65 -10.17 1.99
N GLU A 96 23.50 -9.83 3.27
CA GLU A 96 24.55 -9.91 4.27
C GLU A 96 24.76 -11.36 4.74
N VAL A 97 26.01 -11.81 4.84
CA VAL A 97 26.40 -13.23 5.01
C VAL A 97 25.93 -13.85 6.34
N THR A 98 25.58 -13.01 7.32
CA THR A 98 25.02 -13.43 8.63
C THR A 98 23.50 -13.59 8.61
N SER A 99 22.84 -13.25 7.51
CA SER A 99 21.39 -13.29 7.39
C SER A 99 20.92 -14.71 7.05
N THR A 100 20.27 -15.37 8.01
CA THR A 100 19.51 -16.59 7.71
C THR A 100 18.32 -16.21 6.85
N LYS A 101 18.38 -16.53 5.55
CA LYS A 101 17.20 -16.48 4.66
C LYS A 101 16.15 -17.44 5.22
N GLU A 102 15.19 -16.91 5.97
CA GLU A 102 13.95 -17.63 6.21
C GLU A 102 13.26 -17.74 4.85
N THR A 103 13.10 -18.98 4.38
CA THR A 103 12.44 -19.29 3.11
C THR A 103 11.10 -18.56 3.08
N GLU A 104 10.95 -17.69 2.09
CA GLU A 104 9.73 -16.92 1.82
C GLU A 104 8.52 -17.86 1.92
N ALA A 105 7.67 -17.64 2.92
CA ALA A 105 6.45 -18.42 3.07
C ALA A 105 5.64 -18.25 1.78
N ILE A 106 5.47 -19.32 1.01
CA ILE A 106 4.83 -19.35 -0.33
C ILE A 106 3.40 -18.78 -0.31
N VAL A 107 2.83 -18.64 0.88
CA VAL A 107 1.47 -18.18 1.12
C VAL A 107 1.47 -17.17 2.27
N ASP A 108 0.92 -15.98 2.03
CA ASP A 108 0.53 -15.07 3.11
C ASP A 108 -0.53 -15.77 3.95
N GLN A 109 -0.10 -16.33 5.08
CA GLN A 109 -0.90 -17.19 5.92
C GLN A 109 -2.08 -16.44 6.54
N LEU A 110 -1.95 -15.12 6.74
CA LEU A 110 -3.02 -14.26 7.22
C LEU A 110 -4.08 -14.04 6.15
N LEU A 111 -3.66 -13.73 4.92
CA LEU A 111 -4.54 -13.56 3.77
C LEU A 111 -5.27 -14.88 3.44
N PHE A 112 -4.54 -16.00 3.46
CA PHE A 112 -5.10 -17.33 3.24
C PHE A 112 -6.14 -17.69 4.30
N ASN A 113 -5.84 -17.48 5.59
CA ASN A 113 -6.79 -17.73 6.67
C ASN A 113 -8.04 -16.84 6.55
N ARG A 114 -7.88 -15.58 6.11
CA ARG A 114 -9.01 -14.68 5.84
C ARG A 114 -9.86 -15.17 4.68
N PHE A 115 -9.24 -15.61 3.57
CA PHE A 115 -9.95 -16.18 2.43
C PHE A 115 -10.69 -17.47 2.80
N VAL A 116 -10.03 -18.39 3.51
CA VAL A 116 -10.65 -19.63 3.99
C VAL A 116 -11.85 -19.33 4.90
N THR A 117 -11.75 -18.34 5.78
CA THR A 117 -12.86 -17.94 6.65
C THR A 117 -14.01 -17.32 5.86
N ALA A 118 -13.72 -16.44 4.89
CA ALA A 118 -14.73 -15.83 4.03
C ALA A 118 -15.46 -16.87 3.15
N ILE A 119 -14.72 -17.83 2.58
CA ILE A 119 -15.30 -18.93 1.80
C ILE A 119 -16.20 -19.79 2.69
N ARG A 120 -15.76 -20.16 3.90
CA ARG A 120 -16.58 -20.93 4.84
C ARG A 120 -17.85 -20.19 5.25
N HIS A 121 -17.75 -18.90 5.49
CA HIS A 121 -18.91 -18.06 5.80
C HIS A 121 -19.88 -18.03 4.61
N ALA A 122 -19.40 -17.76 3.40
CA ALA A 122 -20.23 -17.75 2.20
C ALA A 122 -20.88 -19.13 1.93
N CYS A 123 -20.16 -20.24 2.14
CA CYS A 123 -20.74 -21.58 2.02
C CYS A 123 -21.79 -21.86 3.11
N SER A 124 -21.58 -21.36 4.33
CA SER A 124 -22.58 -21.46 5.41
C SER A 124 -23.83 -20.64 5.09
N ASP A 125 -23.66 -19.45 4.51
CA ASP A 125 -24.76 -18.61 4.06
C ASP A 125 -25.53 -19.31 2.92
N LEU A 126 -24.82 -19.85 1.91
CA LEU A 126 -25.40 -20.60 0.79
C LEU A 126 -26.11 -21.90 1.21
N SER A 127 -25.65 -22.54 2.29
CA SER A 127 -26.28 -23.73 2.85
C SER A 127 -27.48 -23.42 3.74
N ASN A 128 -27.71 -22.14 4.05
CA ASN A 128 -28.85 -21.70 4.84
C ASN A 128 -30.07 -21.55 3.91
N PRO A 129 -31.16 -22.30 4.11
CA PRO A 129 -32.32 -22.31 3.20
C PRO A 129 -33.15 -21.01 3.21
N SER A 130 -32.65 -19.94 3.83
CA SER A 130 -33.30 -18.63 3.96
C SER A 130 -32.71 -17.57 3.03
N ILE A 131 -31.90 -17.94 2.03
CA ILE A 131 -31.53 -17.01 0.97
C ILE A 131 -32.77 -16.79 0.10
N ASP A 132 -33.50 -15.72 0.39
CA ASP A 132 -34.42 -15.13 -0.57
C ASP A 132 -33.66 -14.85 -1.87
N GLN A 133 -34.10 -15.49 -2.95
CA GLN A 133 -33.72 -15.13 -4.31
C GLN A 133 -34.29 -13.73 -4.60
N ASN A 134 -33.55 -12.68 -4.27
CA ASN A 134 -33.86 -11.33 -4.74
C ASN A 134 -33.24 -11.14 -6.13
N ASP A 135 -34.12 -11.21 -7.14
CA ASP A 135 -33.96 -10.56 -8.45
C ASP A 135 -33.85 -9.03 -8.31
#